data_AF-A0A1G0WTG7-F1
#
_entry.id   AF-A0A1G0WTG7-F1
#
_cell.length_a   1.000
_cell.length_b   1.000
_cell.length_c   1.000
_cell.angle_alpha   90.00
_cell.angle_beta   90.00
_cell.angle_gamma   90.00
#
_symmetry.space_group_name_H-M   'P 1'
#
loop_
_entity.id
_entity.type
_entity.pdbx_description
1 polymer ?
#
loop_
_entity_poly.entity_id
_entity_poly.type
_entity_poly.pdbx_seq_one_letter_code
_entity_poly.pdbx_strand_id
1 'polypeptide(L)'
;MLNEICKYCKPKRCAAQINVDGHCPEKLKKLLITLKDNFLKYECNVDYLHEKLSITPMNLNFLTVKYFKCTPKKLIENLRLEHALISLKKNNYNIIDVANECGYNNIGTFQKAFKRRFKQNFICYKTKLLKSSKKDVLIKNLINELWH
;
A
#
# COMPACT_ATOMS: atom_id res chain seq x y z
N MET A 1 16.13 -5.08 5.67
CA MET A 1 15.47 -4.86 4.35
C MET A 1 14.27 -3.93 4.48
N LEU A 2 14.49 -2.64 4.20
CA LEU A 2 13.52 -1.53 4.06
C LEU A 2 12.95 -1.43 2.62
N ASN A 3 13.26 -2.41 1.76
CA ASN A 3 13.34 -2.26 0.30
C ASN A 3 12.00 -2.20 -0.47
N GLU A 4 10.91 -2.75 0.05
CA GLU A 4 9.69 -2.89 -0.78
C GLU A 4 8.82 -1.64 -0.86
N ILE A 5 8.69 -0.88 0.23
CA ILE A 5 7.89 0.36 0.22
C ILE A 5 8.72 1.53 -0.33
N CYS A 6 10.03 1.52 -0.08
CA CYS A 6 10.96 2.58 -0.50
C CYS A 6 11.01 2.75 -2.03
N LYS A 7 10.70 1.71 -2.82
CA LYS A 7 10.64 1.77 -4.30
C LYS A 7 9.64 2.80 -4.83
N TYR A 8 8.68 3.23 -4.00
CA TYR A 8 7.68 4.24 -4.32
C TYR A 8 8.05 5.67 -3.91
N CYS A 9 9.23 5.86 -3.29
CA CYS A 9 9.70 7.16 -2.83
C CYS A 9 10.05 8.11 -4.00
N LYS A 10 9.63 9.38 -3.86
CA LYS A 10 9.88 10.52 -4.76
C LYS A 10 10.54 11.64 -3.94
N PRO A 11 11.76 12.10 -4.27
CA PRO A 11 12.55 11.71 -5.45
C PRO A 11 13.11 10.29 -5.32
N LYS A 12 13.23 9.58 -6.45
CA LYS A 12 13.82 8.24 -6.54
C LYS A 12 15.34 8.23 -6.32
N ARG A 13 15.89 9.17 -5.53
CA ARG A 13 17.33 9.25 -5.24
C ARG A 13 17.86 7.95 -4.60
N CYS A 14 17.00 7.22 -3.89
CA CYS A 14 17.30 5.93 -3.27
C CYS A 14 17.27 4.73 -4.24
N ALA A 15 16.91 4.91 -5.52
CA ALA A 15 16.86 3.80 -6.49
C ALA A 15 18.24 3.43 -7.06
N ALA A 16 19.23 4.33 -6.97
CA ALA A 16 20.60 4.07 -7.43
C ALA A 16 21.50 3.49 -6.33
N GLN A 17 21.11 3.62 -5.05
CA GLN A 17 21.88 3.17 -3.88
C GLN A 17 20.89 2.53 -2.90
N ILE A 18 20.86 1.20 -2.89
CA ILE A 18 20.05 0.41 -1.97
C ILE A 18 20.55 0.69 -0.53
N ASN A 19 19.90 1.62 0.18
CA ASN A 19 20.01 1.87 1.64
C ASN A 19 21.39 2.17 2.27
N VAL A 20 22.33 2.88 1.64
CA VAL A 20 23.68 3.07 2.27
C VAL A 20 24.21 4.49 2.37
N ASP A 21 23.52 5.50 1.87
CA ASP A 21 24.03 6.88 1.84
C ASP A 21 23.65 7.75 3.05
N GLY A 22 22.98 7.20 4.08
CA GLY A 22 22.73 7.93 5.33
C GLY A 22 21.82 9.17 5.23
N HIS A 23 21.24 9.46 4.05
CA HIS A 23 20.48 10.69 3.79
C HIS A 23 18.95 10.58 3.93
N CYS A 24 18.41 9.38 4.18
CA CYS A 24 16.98 9.21 4.48
C CYS A 24 16.71 9.67 5.92
N PRO A 25 15.80 10.63 6.18
CA PRO A 25 15.55 11.09 7.53
C PRO A 25 15.13 9.94 8.45
N GLU A 26 15.62 9.91 9.68
CA GLU A 26 15.30 8.86 10.65
C GLU A 26 13.78 8.68 10.84
N LYS A 27 13.01 9.77 10.80
CA LYS A 27 11.55 9.74 10.85
C LYS A 27 10.93 8.96 9.69
N LEU A 28 11.49 9.06 8.49
CA LEU A 28 11.02 8.31 7.32
C LEU A 28 11.39 6.83 7.45
N LYS A 29 12.60 6.49 7.92
CA LYS A 29 12.99 5.09 8.18
C LYS A 29 12.04 4.44 9.18
N LYS A 30 11.76 5.11 10.29
CA LYS A 30 10.80 4.64 11.30
C LYS A 30 9.41 4.44 10.71
N LEU A 31 8.92 5.41 9.92
CA LEU A 31 7.63 5.27 9.23
C LEU A 31 7.59 4.04 8.32
N LEU A 32 8.64 3.80 7.53
CA LEU A 32 8.73 2.66 6.63
C LEU A 32 8.71 1.32 7.38
N ILE A 33 9.43 1.22 8.50
CA ILE A 33 9.45 0.02 9.35
C ILE A 33 8.08 -0.20 9.97
N THR A 34 7.51 0.83 10.61
CA THR A 34 6.18 0.74 11.23
C THR A 34 5.12 0.33 10.22
N LEU A 35 5.15 0.90 9.01
CA LEU A 35 4.22 0.52 7.94
C LEU A 35 4.42 -0.94 7.56
N LYS A 36 5.64 -1.39 7.26
CA LYS A 36 5.93 -2.77 6.86
C LYS A 36 5.35 -3.79 7.85
N ASP A 37 5.48 -3.53 9.14
CA ASP A 37 5.11 -4.49 10.18
C ASP A 37 3.62 -4.43 10.56
N ASN A 38 2.92 -3.35 10.21
CA ASN A 38 1.57 -3.09 10.73
C ASN A 38 0.52 -2.71 9.68
N PHE A 39 0.87 -2.43 8.42
CA PHE A 39 -0.10 -1.91 7.43
C PHE A 39 -1.29 -2.86 7.15
N LEU A 40 -1.11 -4.16 7.35
CA LEU A 40 -2.15 -5.19 7.25
C LEU A 40 -3.02 -5.31 8.51
N LYS A 41 -2.63 -4.66 9.61
CA LYS A 41 -3.47 -4.58 10.82
C LYS A 41 -4.52 -3.52 10.63
N TYR A 42 -5.76 -3.80 11.04
CA TYR A 42 -6.87 -2.87 10.91
C TYR A 42 -6.61 -1.54 11.65
N GLU A 43 -5.99 -1.63 12.82
CA GLU A 43 -5.64 -0.52 13.71
C GLU A 43 -4.59 0.42 13.10
N CYS A 44 -3.86 -0.01 12.07
CA CYS A 44 -2.89 0.83 11.38
C CYS A 44 -3.60 1.91 10.55
N ASN A 45 -3.97 3.00 11.21
CA ASN A 45 -4.57 4.20 10.65
C ASN A 45 -3.64 5.41 10.89
N VAL A 46 -4.10 6.62 10.53
CA VAL A 46 -3.28 7.83 10.70
C VAL A 46 -2.97 8.09 12.17
N ASP A 47 -3.92 7.83 13.06
CA ASP A 47 -3.79 8.03 14.50
C ASP A 47 -2.72 7.13 15.10
N TYR A 48 -2.82 5.83 14.80
CA TYR A 48 -1.81 4.84 15.16
C TYR A 48 -0.40 5.23 14.70
N LEU A 49 -0.25 5.72 13.46
CA LEU A 49 1.07 6.04 12.91
C LEU A 49 1.71 7.25 13.62
N HIS A 50 0.96 8.31 13.89
CA HIS A 50 1.54 9.51 14.50
C HIS A 50 1.90 9.27 15.97
N GLU A 51 1.08 8.49 16.69
CA GLU A 51 1.36 8.02 18.06
C GLU A 51 2.60 7.12 18.09
N LYS A 52 2.64 6.08 17.23
CA LYS A 52 3.73 5.10 17.19
C LYS A 52 5.08 5.72 16.82
N LEU A 53 5.06 6.79 16.02
CA LEU A 53 6.27 7.51 15.60
C LEU A 53 6.62 8.69 16.51
N SER A 54 5.75 9.03 17.47
CA SER A 54 5.87 10.20 18.33
C SER A 54 6.08 11.50 17.53
N ILE A 55 5.27 11.69 16.48
CA ILE A 55 5.28 12.90 15.64
C ILE A 55 3.87 13.46 15.53
N THR A 56 3.74 14.74 15.18
CA THR A 56 2.42 15.34 14.93
C THR A 56 1.79 14.80 13.64
N PRO A 57 0.44 14.79 13.54
CA PRO A 57 -0.26 14.45 12.29
C PRO A 57 0.20 15.31 11.09
N MET A 58 0.51 16.59 11.34
CA MET A 58 1.05 17.50 10.32
C MET A 58 2.42 17.03 9.81
N ASN A 59 3.32 16.62 10.71
CA ASN A 59 4.62 16.08 10.32
C ASN A 59 4.49 14.75 9.57
N LEU A 60 3.57 13.88 9.99
CA LEU A 60 3.27 12.64 9.27
C LEU A 60 2.80 12.93 7.85
N ASN A 61 1.83 13.85 7.68
CA ASN A 61 1.35 14.26 6.37
C ASN A 61 2.46 14.89 5.52
N PHE A 62 3.28 15.76 6.10
CA PHE A 62 4.42 16.35 5.40
C PHE A 62 5.39 15.27 4.91
N LEU A 63 5.74 14.28 5.73
CA LEU A 63 6.59 13.16 5.35
C LEU A 63 5.98 12.37 4.18
N THR A 64 4.72 11.96 4.28
CA THR A 64 4.10 11.14 3.23
C THR A 64 3.92 11.91 1.93
N VAL A 65 3.54 13.20 1.98
CA VAL A 65 3.41 14.04 0.79
C VAL A 65 4.77 14.32 0.17
N LYS A 66 5.79 14.62 0.98
CA LYS A 66 7.15 14.88 0.49
C LYS A 66 7.70 13.67 -0.25
N TYR A 67 7.60 12.48 0.34
CA TYR A 67 8.27 11.27 -0.14
C TYR A 67 7.40 10.35 -0.98
N PHE A 68 6.07 10.34 -0.86
CA PHE A 68 5.19 9.45 -1.64
C PHE A 68 4.18 10.21 -2.51
N LYS A 69 4.15 11.55 -2.40
CA LYS A 69 3.17 12.41 -3.10
C LYS A 69 1.72 12.04 -2.79
N CYS A 70 1.46 11.51 -1.59
CA CYS A 70 0.13 11.16 -1.14
C CYS A 70 -0.04 11.39 0.37
N THR A 71 -1.29 11.47 0.83
CA THR A 71 -1.61 11.61 2.25
C THR A 71 -1.36 10.29 3.00
N PRO A 72 -1.19 10.30 4.33
CA PRO A 72 -0.91 9.08 5.10
C PRO A 72 -2.00 8.02 4.95
N LYS A 73 -3.26 8.46 4.97
CA LYS A 73 -4.41 7.59 4.71
C LYS A 73 -4.33 6.93 3.33
N LYS A 74 -3.94 7.69 2.31
CA LYS A 74 -3.83 7.17 0.94
C LYS A 74 -2.64 6.21 0.80
N LEU A 75 -1.55 6.48 1.51
CA LEU A 75 -0.39 5.60 1.55
C LEU A 75 -0.76 4.21 2.10
N ILE A 76 -1.43 4.17 3.26
CA ILE A 76 -1.92 2.91 3.87
C ILE A 76 -2.86 2.19 2.91
N GLU A 77 -3.81 2.92 2.31
CA GLU A 77 -4.76 2.34 1.35
C GLU A 77 -4.06 1.74 0.12
N ASN A 78 -3.08 2.44 -0.45
CA ASN A 78 -2.32 1.93 -1.60
C ASN A 78 -1.56 0.65 -1.25
N LEU A 79 -0.92 0.59 -0.08
CA LEU A 79 -0.21 -0.61 0.39
C LEU A 79 -1.16 -1.80 0.56
N ARG A 80 -2.33 -1.57 1.18
CA ARG A 80 -3.36 -2.61 1.37
C ARG A 80 -3.93 -3.10 0.03
N LEU A 81 -4.20 -2.19 -0.92
CA LEU A 81 -4.70 -2.55 -2.25
C LEU A 81 -3.64 -3.29 -3.08
N GLU A 82 -2.37 -2.90 -2.99
CA GLU A 82 -1.27 -3.63 -3.63
C GLU A 82 -1.17 -5.05 -3.08
N HIS A 83 -1.23 -5.22 -1.76
CA HIS A 83 -1.25 -6.55 -1.15
C HIS A 83 -2.44 -7.39 -1.64
N ALA A 84 -3.64 -6.80 -1.71
CA ALA A 84 -4.82 -7.47 -2.26
C ALA A 84 -4.62 -7.96 -3.71
N LEU A 85 -4.00 -7.13 -4.55
CA LEU A 85 -3.68 -7.50 -5.94
C LEU A 85 -2.62 -8.60 -6.04
N ILE A 86 -1.63 -8.60 -5.15
CA ILE A 86 -0.61 -9.65 -5.09
C ILE A 86 -1.23 -10.96 -4.60
N SER A 87 -2.10 -10.91 -3.58
CA SER A 87 -2.83 -12.08 -3.09
C SER A 87 -3.70 -12.74 -4.17
N LEU A 88 -4.23 -11.97 -5.13
CA LEU A 88 -4.99 -12.52 -6.26
C LEU A 88 -4.17 -13.43 -7.19
N LYS A 89 -2.83 -13.41 -7.14
CA LYS A 89 -1.99 -14.36 -7.88
C LYS A 89 -2.10 -15.78 -7.34
N LYS A 90 -2.31 -15.89 -6.03
CA LYS A 90 -2.51 -17.17 -5.36
C LYS A 90 -3.96 -17.59 -5.67
N ASN A 91 -4.16 -18.79 -6.22
CA ASN A 91 -5.50 -19.22 -6.63
C ASN A 91 -6.43 -19.39 -5.39
N ASN A 92 -7.73 -19.18 -5.60
CA ASN A 92 -8.83 -19.61 -4.70
C ASN A 92 -9.25 -18.75 -3.48
N TYR A 93 -8.98 -17.44 -3.43
CA TYR A 93 -9.37 -16.62 -2.25
C TYR A 93 -10.82 -16.12 -2.29
N ASN A 94 -11.53 -16.18 -1.16
CA ASN A 94 -12.78 -15.46 -0.95
C ASN A 94 -12.51 -13.95 -0.79
N ILE A 95 -13.45 -13.10 -1.21
CA ILE A 95 -13.34 -11.64 -1.01
C ILE A 95 -13.25 -11.26 0.48
N ILE A 96 -13.91 -12.05 1.34
CA ILE A 96 -13.86 -11.90 2.79
C ILE A 96 -12.42 -12.06 3.29
N ASP A 97 -11.78 -13.15 2.91
CA ASP A 97 -10.41 -13.48 3.33
C ASP A 97 -9.44 -12.41 2.85
N VAL A 98 -9.52 -12.00 1.58
CA VAL A 98 -8.65 -10.93 1.05
C VAL A 98 -8.85 -9.62 1.79
N ALA A 99 -10.09 -9.23 2.08
CA ALA A 99 -10.37 -7.99 2.80
C ALA A 99 -9.76 -8.03 4.22
N ASN A 100 -9.95 -9.14 4.93
CA ASN A 100 -9.42 -9.35 6.27
C ASN A 100 -7.89 -9.37 6.29
N GLU A 101 -7.26 -10.14 5.39
CA GLU A 101 -5.80 -10.21 5.24
C GLU A 101 -5.18 -8.85 4.90
N CYS A 102 -5.91 -7.99 4.19
CA CYS A 102 -5.45 -6.66 3.81
C CYS A 102 -5.76 -5.58 4.86
N GLY A 103 -6.21 -5.95 6.07
CA GLY A 103 -6.45 -5.01 7.16
C GLY A 103 -7.73 -4.19 7.06
N TYR A 104 -8.74 -4.71 6.36
CA TYR A 104 -10.08 -4.13 6.36
C TYR A 104 -10.98 -4.89 7.33
N ASN A 105 -11.63 -4.17 8.25
CA ASN A 105 -12.62 -4.75 9.17
C ASN A 105 -13.93 -5.17 8.47
N ASN A 106 -14.21 -4.62 7.29
CA ASN A 106 -15.38 -5.03 6.52
C ASN A 106 -15.17 -4.94 5.00
N ILE A 107 -15.88 -5.82 4.29
CA ILE A 107 -15.84 -5.97 2.84
C ILE A 107 -16.31 -4.70 2.13
N GLY A 108 -17.32 -4.01 2.67
CA GLY A 108 -17.89 -2.82 2.05
C GLY A 108 -16.87 -1.68 1.91
N THR A 109 -16.07 -1.43 2.95
CA THR A 109 -14.99 -0.45 2.94
C THR A 109 -13.90 -0.84 1.95
N PHE A 110 -13.52 -2.12 1.92
CA PHE A 110 -12.56 -2.65 0.94
C PHE A 110 -13.06 -2.43 -0.50
N GLN A 111 -14.30 -2.84 -0.81
CA GLN A 111 -14.87 -2.68 -2.14
C GLN A 111 -14.99 -1.21 -2.56
N LYS A 112 -15.39 -0.31 -1.65
CA LYS A 112 -15.44 1.13 -1.93
C LYS A 112 -14.04 1.68 -2.26
N ALA A 113 -13.02 1.28 -1.49
CA ALA A 113 -11.64 1.68 -1.76
C ALA A 113 -11.13 1.14 -3.10
N PHE A 114 -11.36 -0.14 -3.38
CA PHE A 114 -10.97 -0.81 -4.62
C PHE A 114 -11.66 -0.18 -5.84
N LYS A 115 -12.99 0.02 -5.78
CA LYS A 115 -13.78 0.66 -6.84
C LYS A 115 -13.36 2.10 -7.08
N ARG A 116 -13.08 2.87 -6.02
CA ARG A 116 -12.58 4.25 -6.16
C ARG A 116 -11.24 4.29 -6.88
N ARG A 117 -10.36 3.31 -6.64
CA ARG A 117 -9.01 3.32 -7.21
C ARG A 117 -8.94 2.74 -8.63
N PHE A 118 -9.67 1.66 -8.90
CA PHE A 118 -9.60 0.92 -10.17
C PHE A 118 -10.86 1.07 -11.04
N LYS A 119 -11.85 1.85 -10.61
CA LYS A 119 -13.15 2.06 -11.28
C LYS A 119 -13.92 0.76 -11.54
N GLN A 120 -13.56 -0.33 -10.86
CA GLN A 120 -14.14 -1.66 -11.01
C GLN A 120 -14.31 -2.34 -9.66
N ASN A 121 -15.30 -3.23 -9.54
CA ASN A 121 -15.48 -4.04 -8.33
C ASN A 121 -14.45 -5.17 -8.29
N PHE A 122 -13.99 -5.52 -7.09
CA PHE A 122 -13.02 -6.60 -6.88
C PHE A 122 -13.47 -7.94 -7.48
N ILE A 123 -14.75 -8.29 -7.36
CA ILE A 123 -15.31 -9.54 -7.89
C ILE A 123 -15.22 -9.57 -9.43
N CYS A 124 -15.66 -8.50 -10.10
CA CYS A 124 -15.58 -8.39 -11.56
C CYS A 124 -14.13 -8.50 -12.04
N TYR A 125 -13.20 -7.86 -11.32
CA TYR A 125 -11.77 -7.96 -11.62
C TYR A 125 -11.24 -9.39 -11.42
N LYS A 126 -11.55 -10.04 -10.30
CA LYS A 126 -11.16 -11.43 -10.03
C LYS A 126 -11.63 -12.35 -11.17
N THR A 127 -12.87 -12.24 -11.60
CA THR A 127 -13.40 -13.04 -12.73
C THR A 127 -12.65 -12.76 -14.03
N LYS A 128 -12.33 -11.49 -14.33
CA LYS A 128 -11.54 -11.11 -15.50
C LYS A 128 -10.12 -11.68 -15.43
N LEU A 129 -9.51 -11.66 -14.24
CA LEU A 129 -8.17 -12.20 -14.00
C LEU A 129 -8.15 -13.72 -14.19
N LEU A 130 -9.15 -14.46 -13.68
CA LEU A 130 -9.24 -15.91 -13.82
C LEU A 130 -9.36 -16.36 -15.29
N LYS A 131 -10.01 -15.54 -16.14
CA LYS A 131 -10.18 -15.81 -17.58
C LYS A 131 -8.97 -15.44 -18.44
N SER A 132 -7.99 -14.71 -17.91
CA SER A 132 -6.86 -14.21 -18.68
C SER A 132 -5.61 -15.07 -18.50
N SER A 133 -4.94 -15.41 -19.60
CA SER A 133 -3.64 -16.09 -19.59
C SER A 133 -2.48 -15.19 -19.15
N LYS A 134 -2.68 -13.85 -19.10
CA LYS A 134 -1.65 -12.84 -18.80
C LYS A 134 -1.89 -12.17 -17.43
N LYS A 135 -2.14 -12.95 -16.39
CA LYS A 135 -2.48 -12.46 -15.03
C LYS A 135 -1.44 -11.49 -14.47
N ASP A 136 -0.15 -11.83 -14.60
CA ASP A 136 0.94 -11.03 -14.04
C ASP A 136 1.05 -9.64 -14.67
N VAL A 137 0.82 -9.52 -15.98
CA VAL A 137 0.88 -8.24 -16.69
C VAL A 137 -0.26 -7.34 -16.23
N LEU A 138 -1.47 -7.87 -16.11
CA LEU A 138 -2.64 -7.13 -15.63
C LEU A 138 -2.43 -6.62 -14.20
N ILE A 139 -1.91 -7.46 -13.31
CA ILE A 139 -1.61 -7.08 -11.93
C ILE A 139 -0.53 -6.00 -11.89
N LYS A 140 0.55 -6.16 -12.66
CA LYS A 140 1.64 -5.18 -12.71
C LYS A 140 1.16 -3.81 -13.20
N ASN A 141 0.29 -3.76 -14.20
CA ASN A 141 -0.29 -2.50 -14.70
C ASN A 141 -1.10 -1.79 -13.61
N LEU A 142 -1.94 -2.52 -12.87
CA LEU A 142 -2.71 -1.93 -11.78
C LEU A 142 -1.84 -1.45 -10.61
N ILE A 143 -0.79 -2.21 -10.27
CA ILE A 143 0.17 -1.78 -9.25
C ILE A 143 0.86 -0.49 -9.71
N ASN A 144 1.21 -0.36 -10.99
CA ASN A 144 1.75 0.90 -11.50
C ASN A 144 0.73 2.04 -11.38
N GLU A 145 -0.54 1.82 -11.74
CA GLU A 145 -1.62 2.81 -11.55
C GLU A 145 -1.84 3.22 -10.09
N LEU A 146 -1.48 2.37 -9.11
CA LEU A 146 -1.55 2.70 -7.68
C LEU A 146 -0.55 3.78 -7.24
N TRP A 147 0.59 3.88 -7.92
CA TRP A 147 1.71 4.72 -7.49
C TRP A 147 2.12 5.80 -8.52
N HIS A 148 1.46 5.80 -9.67
CA HIS A 148 1.43 6.89 -10.65
C HIS A 148 0.26 7.84 -10.39
#